data_AF-A0A6A3UJR9-F1
#
_entry.id   AF-A0A6A3UJR9-F1
#
_cell.length_a   1.000
_cell.length_b   1.000
_cell.length_c   1.000
_cell.angle_alpha   90.00
_cell.angle_beta   90.00
_cell.angle_gamma   90.00
#
_symmetry.space_group_name_H-M   'P 1'
#
loop_
_entity.id
_entity.type
_entity.pdbx_description
1 polymer ?
#
loop_
_entity_poly.entity_id
_entity_poly.type
_entity_poly.pdbx_seq_one_letter_code
_entity_poly.pdbx_strand_id
1 'polypeptide(L)'
;TTEYLQQQYENQVELNTKQAALSAQLEEQQKALVQQYQLMREAAETVGHQGRQIEDLKEEVLSPRGQSRWGWFARSTGQGGRERDGDEPMVGGDASENRNEPTITVATGSNMPVLPVYRGSTKREKKAFMDSYLIYKRRVTALNQGAYGRVFVMPLSACIEHRTLIRICMYELGKPESEITEED
;
A
#
# COMPACT_ATOMS: atom_id res chain seq x y z
N THR A 1 -23.95 -2.39 75.92
CA THR A 1 -22.85 -1.44 75.67
C THR A 1 -21.69 -2.09 74.93
N THR A 2 -21.36 -3.34 75.22
CA THR A 2 -20.32 -4.14 74.53
C THR A 2 -20.64 -4.44 73.07
N GLU A 3 -21.86 -4.86 72.75
CA GLU A 3 -22.27 -5.19 71.36
C GLU A 3 -22.19 -3.97 70.41
N TYR A 4 -22.54 -2.78 70.90
CA TYR A 4 -22.46 -1.55 70.12
C TYR A 4 -21.00 -1.17 69.80
N LEU A 5 -20.10 -1.28 70.77
CA LEU A 5 -18.67 -1.02 70.56
C LEU A 5 -18.06 -2.02 69.59
N GLN A 6 -18.47 -3.29 69.67
CA GLN A 6 -18.03 -4.33 68.76
C GLN A 6 -18.51 -4.06 67.32
N GLN A 7 -19.77 -3.66 67.16
CA GLN A 7 -20.32 -3.30 65.85
C GLN A 7 -19.62 -2.07 65.24
N GLN A 8 -19.23 -1.10 66.07
CA GLN A 8 -18.46 0.07 65.63
C GLN A 8 -17.07 -0.32 65.11
N TYR A 9 -16.40 -1.23 65.82
CA TYR A 9 -15.10 -1.75 65.41
C TYR A 9 -15.20 -2.54 64.10
N GLU A 10 -16.18 -3.43 63.97
CA GLU A 10 -16.41 -4.20 62.74
C GLU A 10 -16.66 -3.29 61.54
N ASN A 11 -17.48 -2.26 61.71
CA ASN A 11 -17.79 -1.29 60.66
C ASN A 11 -16.54 -0.47 60.26
N GLN A 12 -15.68 -0.13 61.24
CA GLN A 12 -14.42 0.57 60.97
C GLN A 12 -13.44 -0.32 60.21
N VAL A 13 -13.34 -1.61 60.57
CA VAL A 13 -12.52 -2.59 59.85
C VAL A 13 -13.04 -2.75 58.42
N GLU A 14 -14.35 -2.91 58.23
CA GLU A 14 -14.95 -3.00 56.89
C GLU A 14 -14.70 -1.77 56.03
N LEU A 15 -14.79 -0.57 56.60
CA LEU A 15 -14.53 0.66 55.86
C LEU A 15 -13.07 0.71 55.40
N ASN A 16 -12.14 0.33 56.29
CA ASN A 16 -10.72 0.32 56.00
C ASN A 16 -10.37 -0.75 54.94
N THR A 17 -10.97 -1.94 55.02
CA THR A 17 -10.77 -2.99 54.01
C THR A 17 -11.32 -2.58 52.64
N LYS A 18 -12.49 -1.92 52.59
CA LYS A 18 -13.05 -1.36 51.34
C LYS A 18 -12.14 -0.29 50.75
N GLN A 19 -11.57 0.58 51.58
CA GLN A 19 -10.64 1.63 51.15
C GLN A 19 -9.32 1.04 50.61
N ALA A 20 -8.78 0.01 51.27
CA ALA A 20 -7.60 -0.72 50.81
C ALA A 20 -7.84 -1.47 49.50
N ALA A 21 -9.03 -2.07 49.33
CA ALA A 21 -9.40 -2.74 48.08
C ALA A 21 -9.49 -1.75 46.91
N LEU A 22 -10.08 -0.58 47.14
CA LEU A 22 -10.17 0.49 46.14
C LEU A 22 -8.79 1.02 45.74
N SER A 23 -7.89 1.24 46.70
CA SER A 23 -6.54 1.71 46.36
C SER A 23 -5.75 0.65 45.60
N ALA A 24 -5.88 -0.63 45.96
CA ALA A 24 -5.25 -1.73 45.23
C ALA A 24 -5.74 -1.80 43.77
N GLN A 25 -7.05 -1.64 43.55
CA GLN A 25 -7.62 -1.64 42.20
C GLN A 25 -7.14 -0.44 41.37
N LEU A 26 -7.04 0.75 41.96
CA LEU A 26 -6.56 1.95 41.29
C LEU A 26 -5.08 1.81 40.91
N GLU A 27 -4.27 1.23 41.79
CA GLU A 27 -2.86 0.94 41.52
C GLU A 27 -2.68 -0.08 40.39
N GLU A 28 -3.55 -1.10 40.34
CA GLU A 28 -3.55 -2.09 39.25
C GLU A 28 -3.91 -1.45 37.90
N GLN A 29 -4.94 -0.60 37.88
CA GLN A 29 -5.31 0.18 36.69
C GLN A 29 -4.17 1.11 36.25
N GLN A 30 -3.49 1.77 37.21
CA GLN A 30 -2.34 2.63 36.91
C GLN A 30 -1.18 1.82 36.32
N LYS A 31 -0.88 0.63 36.86
CA LYS A 31 0.16 -0.27 36.33
C LYS A 31 -0.15 -0.70 34.91
N ALA A 32 -1.40 -1.09 34.63
CA ALA A 32 -1.84 -1.47 33.28
C ALA A 32 -1.68 -0.31 32.28
N LEU A 33 -2.09 0.91 32.67
CA LEU A 33 -1.94 2.11 31.84
C LEU A 33 -0.46 2.41 31.52
N VAL A 34 0.42 2.32 32.53
CA VAL A 34 1.87 2.56 32.34
C VAL A 34 2.48 1.51 31.41
N GLN A 35 2.10 0.25 31.54
CA GLN A 35 2.54 -0.82 30.63
C GLN A 35 2.09 -0.56 29.20
N GLN A 36 0.83 -0.15 29.01
CA GLN A 36 0.31 0.19 27.69
C GLN A 36 1.06 1.39 27.08
N TYR A 37 1.35 2.42 27.87
CA TYR A 37 2.11 3.58 27.41
C TYR A 37 3.55 3.21 27.04
N GLN A 38 4.19 2.33 27.81
CA GLN A 38 5.53 1.84 27.52
C GLN A 38 5.57 1.07 26.18
N LEU A 39 4.61 0.16 25.96
CA LEU A 39 4.47 -0.54 24.69
C LEU A 39 4.25 0.42 23.51
N MET A 40 3.41 1.45 23.68
CA MET A 40 3.20 2.47 22.63
C MET A 40 4.47 3.27 22.34
N ARG A 41 5.30 3.56 23.35
CA ARG A 41 6.58 4.26 23.17
C ARG A 41 7.56 3.41 22.37
N GLU A 42 7.71 2.13 22.71
CA GLU A 42 8.57 1.21 21.95
C GLU A 42 8.09 1.06 20.50
N ALA A 43 6.78 0.93 20.29
CA ALA A 43 6.19 0.93 18.96
C ALA A 43 6.51 2.24 18.21
N ALA A 44 6.38 3.40 18.86
CA ALA A 44 6.69 4.70 18.26
C ALA A 44 8.17 4.84 17.86
N GLU A 45 9.09 4.30 18.66
CA GLU A 45 10.53 4.28 18.33
C GLU A 45 10.78 3.44 17.07
N THR A 46 10.21 2.22 16.99
CA THR A 46 10.38 1.35 15.81
C THR A 46 9.80 1.97 14.54
N VAL A 47 8.63 2.62 14.63
CA VAL A 47 8.02 3.36 13.53
C VAL A 47 8.87 4.56 13.13
N GLY A 48 9.48 5.27 14.09
CA GLY A 48 10.41 6.36 13.82
C GLY A 48 11.67 5.91 13.07
N HIS A 49 12.21 4.73 13.39
CA HIS A 49 13.32 4.13 12.64
C HIS A 49 12.90 3.76 11.20
N GLN A 50 11.72 3.16 11.03
CA GLN A 50 11.19 2.83 9.70
C GLN A 50 10.93 4.09 8.87
N GLY A 51 10.40 5.16 9.47
CA GLY A 51 10.17 6.44 8.82
C GLY A 51 11.47 7.03 8.24
N ARG A 52 12.55 7.02 9.02
CA ARG A 52 13.88 7.44 8.55
C ARG A 52 14.40 6.57 7.40
N GLN A 53 14.25 5.25 7.47
CA GLN A 53 14.64 4.35 6.37
C GLN A 53 13.83 4.64 5.09
N ILE A 54 12.55 4.98 5.21
CA ILE A 54 11.72 5.37 4.07
C ILE A 54 12.17 6.70 3.47
N GLU A 55 12.53 7.68 4.31
CA GLU A 55 13.08 8.97 3.85
C GLU A 55 14.43 8.79 3.14
N ASP A 56 15.35 8.00 3.71
CA ASP A 56 16.64 7.68 3.08
C ASP A 56 16.45 6.97 1.73
N LEU A 57 15.54 5.98 1.67
CA LEU A 57 15.23 5.26 0.45
C LEU A 57 14.58 6.17 -0.60
N LYS A 58 13.73 7.11 -0.18
CA LYS A 58 13.14 8.13 -1.05
C LYS A 58 14.22 9.02 -1.65
N GLU A 59 15.19 9.48 -0.87
CA GLU A 59 16.35 10.23 -1.40
C GLU A 59 17.17 9.40 -2.38
N GLU A 60 17.39 8.11 -2.11
CA GLU A 60 18.09 7.21 -3.03
C GLU A 60 17.34 7.04 -4.37
N VAL A 61 16.01 6.93 -4.33
CA VAL A 61 15.16 6.85 -5.53
C VAL A 61 15.19 8.17 -6.32
N LEU A 62 15.22 9.31 -5.63
CA LEU A 62 15.30 10.64 -6.25
C LEU A 62 16.71 11.02 -6.74
N SER A 63 17.75 10.35 -6.23
CA SER A 63 19.14 10.55 -6.65
C SER A 63 19.33 10.23 -8.14
N PRO A 64 20.25 10.91 -8.87
CA PRO A 64 20.51 10.66 -10.29
C PRO A 64 20.77 9.17 -10.64
N ARG A 65 21.36 8.43 -9.70
CA ARG A 65 21.61 6.98 -9.85
C ARG A 65 20.33 6.14 -9.70
N GLY A 66 19.43 6.50 -8.79
CA GLY A 66 18.12 5.87 -8.61
C GLY A 66 17.16 6.21 -9.75
N GLN A 67 17.22 7.46 -10.23
CA GLN A 67 16.46 7.95 -11.37
C GLN A 67 16.87 7.24 -12.67
N SER A 68 18.13 6.81 -12.81
CA SER A 68 18.55 5.99 -13.96
C SER A 68 18.03 4.55 -13.90
N ARG A 69 17.77 4.01 -12.70
CA ARG A 69 17.25 2.66 -12.46
C ARG A 69 15.71 2.59 -12.56
N TRP A 70 15.01 3.66 -12.20
CA TRP A 70 13.55 3.72 -12.14
C TRP A 70 12.91 4.73 -13.11
N GLY A 71 13.72 5.57 -13.78
CA GLY A 71 13.26 6.74 -14.54
C GLY A 71 12.41 6.45 -15.76
N TRP A 72 12.38 5.20 -16.24
CA TRP A 72 11.43 4.78 -17.28
C TRP A 72 9.99 4.74 -16.76
N PHE A 73 9.77 4.44 -15.48
CA PHE A 73 8.44 4.41 -14.88
C PHE A 73 7.97 5.81 -14.41
N ALA A 74 8.88 6.73 -14.10
CA ALA A 74 8.55 8.09 -13.68
C ALA A 74 8.21 9.05 -14.82
N ARG A 75 8.64 8.76 -16.07
CA ARG A 75 8.39 9.62 -17.23
C ARG A 75 6.94 9.62 -17.71
N SER A 76 6.17 8.59 -17.39
CA SER A 76 4.85 8.37 -18.01
C SER A 76 3.71 9.21 -17.42
N THR A 77 3.92 9.94 -16.32
CA THR A 77 2.86 10.72 -15.66
C THR A 77 2.81 12.20 -16.05
N GLY A 78 3.70 12.70 -16.92
CA GLY A 78 3.81 14.14 -17.15
C GLY A 78 4.10 14.64 -18.56
N GLN A 79 4.14 13.80 -19.59
CA GLN A 79 4.53 14.25 -20.93
C GLN A 79 3.59 13.77 -22.03
N GLY A 80 2.30 14.08 -21.86
CA GLY A 80 1.36 14.16 -22.98
C GLY A 80 1.37 15.58 -23.54
N GLY A 81 1.91 15.75 -24.75
CA GLY A 81 1.64 16.91 -25.59
C GLY A 81 2.71 18.01 -25.59
N ARG A 82 3.66 17.92 -26.53
CA ARG A 82 4.23 19.08 -27.23
C ARG A 82 4.68 18.64 -28.62
N GLU A 83 3.75 18.65 -29.56
CA GLU A 83 4.06 18.90 -30.96
C GLU A 83 3.60 20.33 -31.32
N ARG A 84 4.46 21.02 -32.06
CA ARG A 84 4.31 22.28 -32.81
C ARG A 84 4.22 23.61 -32.05
N ASP A 85 5.31 24.36 -32.21
CA ASP A 85 5.39 25.81 -32.17
C ASP A 85 4.45 26.48 -33.20
N GLY A 86 3.90 27.64 -32.81
CA GLY A 86 3.66 28.78 -33.70
C GLY A 86 2.23 29.33 -33.76
N ASP A 87 1.97 30.39 -32.97
CA ASP A 87 1.07 31.55 -33.23
C ASP A 87 -0.47 31.29 -33.20
N GLU A 88 -1.40 31.98 -32.51
CA GLU A 88 -1.55 33.31 -31.87
C GLU A 88 -2.83 33.29 -30.94
N PRO A 89 -3.26 34.39 -30.26
CA PRO A 89 -3.86 34.32 -28.91
C PRO A 89 -5.36 34.68 -28.73
N MET A 90 -5.85 34.42 -27.50
CA MET A 90 -7.00 34.99 -26.76
C MET A 90 -8.46 34.59 -27.14
N VAL A 91 -9.20 34.03 -26.18
CA VAL A 91 -10.35 34.67 -25.45
C VAL A 91 -11.17 33.60 -24.70
N GLY A 92 -11.32 33.81 -23.38
CA GLY A 92 -12.55 33.63 -22.58
C GLY A 92 -13.25 32.27 -22.54
N GLY A 93 -13.24 31.63 -21.37
CA GLY A 93 -14.06 30.45 -21.11
C GLY A 93 -13.72 29.76 -19.79
N ASP A 94 -14.01 30.43 -18.70
CA ASP A 94 -14.22 29.89 -17.36
C ASP A 94 -15.15 28.67 -17.36
N ALA A 95 -14.55 27.48 -17.33
CA ALA A 95 -15.20 26.27 -16.84
C ALA A 95 -14.14 25.42 -16.13
N SER A 96 -14.11 25.55 -14.81
CA SER A 96 -13.45 24.64 -13.88
C SER A 96 -14.10 23.26 -14.00
N GLU A 97 -13.72 22.49 -15.02
CA GLU A 97 -14.00 21.06 -15.05
C GLU A 97 -12.97 20.36 -14.16
N ASN A 98 -13.45 19.99 -12.97
CA ASN A 98 -12.85 19.00 -12.07
C ASN A 98 -12.24 17.87 -12.90
N ARG A 99 -10.92 17.92 -13.10
CA ARG A 99 -10.14 16.73 -13.34
C ARG A 99 -10.20 15.94 -12.04
N ASN A 100 -11.20 15.07 -11.96
CA ASN A 100 -11.20 13.95 -11.06
C ASN A 100 -9.97 13.12 -11.44
N GLU A 101 -8.82 13.46 -10.88
CA GLU A 101 -7.68 12.58 -10.84
C GLU A 101 -8.21 11.30 -10.18
N PRO A 102 -8.21 10.14 -10.87
CA PRO A 102 -8.59 8.92 -10.22
C PRO A 102 -7.51 8.67 -9.17
N THR A 103 -7.82 8.96 -7.91
CA THR A 103 -6.97 8.64 -6.77
C THR A 103 -6.62 7.17 -6.88
N ILE A 104 -5.39 6.88 -7.30
CA ILE A 104 -4.88 5.52 -7.48
C ILE A 104 -4.68 4.98 -6.07
N THR A 105 -5.72 4.37 -5.52
CA THR A 105 -5.63 3.68 -4.24
C THR A 105 -4.93 2.35 -4.49
N VAL A 106 -3.65 2.29 -4.12
CA VAL A 106 -2.90 1.03 -4.09
C VAL A 106 -3.42 0.24 -2.89
N ALA A 107 -4.51 -0.50 -3.10
CA ALA A 107 -5.11 -1.32 -2.08
C ALA A 107 -4.35 -2.66 -1.97
N THR A 108 -3.43 -2.75 -1.00
CA THR A 108 -2.74 -4.01 -0.63
C THR A 108 -3.65 -4.91 0.24
N GLY A 109 -4.91 -5.07 -0.16
CA GLY A 109 -5.87 -5.91 0.56
C GLY A 109 -5.64 -7.40 0.29
N SER A 110 -5.93 -8.25 1.28
CA SER A 110 -5.88 -9.73 1.18
C SER A 110 -6.79 -10.31 0.08
N ASN A 111 -7.71 -9.52 -0.47
CA ASN A 111 -8.59 -9.88 -1.59
C ASN A 111 -8.09 -9.40 -2.97
N MET A 112 -6.92 -8.76 -3.04
CA MET A 112 -6.39 -8.25 -4.31
C MET A 112 -5.87 -9.40 -5.20
N PRO A 113 -6.20 -9.44 -6.50
CA PRO A 113 -5.76 -10.52 -7.38
C PRO A 113 -4.25 -10.48 -7.52
N VAL A 114 -3.59 -11.59 -7.19
CA VAL A 114 -2.15 -11.72 -7.30
C VAL A 114 -1.74 -11.71 -8.77
N LEU A 115 -0.71 -10.92 -9.07
CA LEU A 115 -0.10 -10.81 -10.38
C LEU A 115 0.65 -12.11 -10.73
N PRO A 116 0.31 -12.78 -11.84
CA PRO A 116 1.09 -13.92 -12.30
C PRO A 116 2.42 -13.46 -12.89
N VAL A 117 3.47 -14.27 -12.71
CA VAL A 117 4.81 -13.97 -13.22
C VAL A 117 5.30 -15.11 -14.11
N TYR A 118 5.58 -14.84 -15.38
CA TYR A 118 6.14 -15.81 -16.32
C TYR A 118 7.66 -15.83 -16.30
N ARG A 119 8.22 -17.00 -15.98
CA ARG A 119 9.66 -17.31 -16.03
C ARG A 119 9.99 -18.48 -16.98
N GLY A 120 8.97 -19.07 -17.60
CA GLY A 120 9.11 -20.31 -18.37
C GLY A 120 9.66 -20.08 -19.78
N SER A 121 9.84 -21.18 -20.51
CA SER A 121 10.27 -21.14 -21.92
C SER A 121 9.56 -22.17 -22.80
N THR A 122 8.73 -23.04 -22.22
CA THR A 122 8.02 -24.06 -22.99
C THR A 122 6.62 -23.60 -23.40
N LYS A 123 6.09 -24.15 -24.50
CA LYS A 123 4.71 -23.89 -24.95
C LYS A 123 3.67 -24.22 -23.87
N ARG A 124 3.90 -25.29 -23.09
CA ARG A 124 3.03 -25.71 -21.99
C ARG A 124 2.99 -24.68 -20.87
N GLU A 125 4.15 -24.18 -20.45
CA GLU A 125 4.24 -23.14 -19.41
C GLU A 125 3.63 -21.82 -19.88
N LYS A 126 3.88 -21.43 -21.15
CA LYS A 126 3.27 -20.24 -21.73
C LYS A 126 1.74 -20.32 -21.68
N LYS A 127 1.15 -21.46 -22.06
CA LYS A 127 -0.29 -21.68 -21.96
C LYS A 127 -0.80 -21.54 -20.51
N ALA A 128 -0.15 -22.21 -19.56
CA ALA A 128 -0.54 -22.13 -18.15
C ALA A 128 -0.44 -20.71 -17.58
N PHE A 129 0.56 -19.94 -18.01
CA PHE A 129 0.70 -18.53 -17.66
C PHE A 129 -0.42 -17.67 -18.27
N MET A 130 -0.72 -17.82 -19.56
CA MET A 130 -1.80 -17.08 -20.21
C MET A 130 -3.16 -17.37 -19.55
N ASP A 131 -3.44 -18.62 -19.19
CA ASP A 131 -4.65 -19.00 -18.45
C ASP A 131 -4.71 -18.27 -17.10
N SER A 132 -3.59 -18.23 -16.37
CA SER A 132 -3.48 -17.54 -15.08
C SER A 132 -3.64 -16.01 -15.23
N TYR A 133 -3.07 -15.41 -16.27
CA TYR A 133 -3.21 -13.98 -16.57
C TYR A 133 -4.65 -13.60 -16.94
N LEU A 134 -5.35 -14.42 -17.72
CA LEU A 134 -6.75 -14.18 -18.05
C LEU A 134 -7.65 -14.27 -16.81
N ILE A 135 -7.36 -15.18 -15.87
CA ILE A 135 -8.05 -15.25 -14.58
C ILE A 135 -7.77 -13.98 -13.75
N TYR A 136 -6.51 -13.55 -13.65
CA TYR A 136 -6.13 -12.30 -12.99
C TYR A 136 -6.90 -11.11 -13.57
N LYS A 137 -6.86 -10.93 -14.90
CA LYS A 137 -7.54 -9.83 -15.59
C LYS A 137 -9.04 -9.82 -15.31
N ARG A 138 -9.71 -10.98 -15.38
CA ARG A 138 -11.14 -11.11 -15.04
C ARG A 138 -11.43 -10.70 -13.60
N ARG A 139 -10.60 -11.10 -12.64
CA ARG A 139 -10.76 -10.73 -11.23
C ARG A 139 -10.60 -9.23 -11.01
N VAL A 140 -9.60 -8.60 -11.63
CA VAL A 140 -9.42 -7.13 -11.56
C VAL A 140 -10.61 -6.40 -12.18
N THR A 141 -11.09 -6.85 -13.35
CA THR A 141 -12.28 -6.27 -13.98
C THR A 141 -13.53 -6.40 -13.10
N ALA A 142 -13.74 -7.55 -12.45
CA ALA A 142 -14.87 -7.75 -11.54
C ALA A 142 -14.77 -6.87 -10.29
N LEU A 143 -13.56 -6.70 -9.72
CA LEU A 143 -13.35 -5.80 -8.59
C LEU A 143 -13.67 -4.34 -8.95
N ASN A 144 -13.30 -3.91 -10.15
CA ASN A 144 -13.59 -2.57 -10.64
C ASN A 144 -15.09 -2.31 -10.87
N GLN A 145 -15.93 -3.35 -10.95
CA GLN A 145 -17.39 -3.19 -11.07
C GLN A 145 -18.05 -2.94 -9.70
N GLY A 146 -17.43 -3.39 -8.60
CA GLY A 146 -18.02 -3.35 -7.26
C GLY A 146 -17.41 -2.34 -6.29
N ALA A 147 -16.27 -1.72 -6.62
CA ALA A 147 -15.53 -0.84 -5.72
C ALA A 147 -15.62 0.64 -6.13
N TYR A 148 -15.59 1.54 -5.14
CA TYR A 148 -15.46 3.00 -5.34
C TYR A 148 -14.07 3.44 -5.84
N GLY A 149 -13.17 2.48 -6.13
CA GLY A 149 -11.81 2.73 -6.63
C GLY A 149 -11.51 1.86 -7.85
N ARG A 150 -10.72 2.40 -8.79
CA ARG A 150 -10.32 1.69 -10.01
C ARG A 150 -8.93 1.09 -9.83
N VAL A 151 -8.85 -0.23 -9.82
CA VAL A 151 -7.61 -0.99 -9.84
C VAL A 151 -7.12 -1.10 -11.29
N PHE A 152 -5.86 -0.75 -11.52
CA PHE A 152 -5.24 -0.89 -12.84
C PHE A 152 -4.96 -2.36 -13.16
N VAL A 153 -5.25 -2.78 -14.39
CA VAL A 153 -4.87 -4.09 -14.90
C VAL A 153 -3.43 -3.99 -15.38
N MET A 154 -2.52 -4.74 -14.77
CA MET A 154 -1.14 -4.75 -15.24
C MET A 154 -1.03 -5.30 -16.66
N PRO A 155 -0.21 -4.68 -17.53
CA PRO A 155 0.05 -5.18 -18.87
C PRO A 155 0.74 -6.55 -18.84
N LEU A 156 0.62 -7.30 -19.93
CA LEU A 156 1.16 -8.65 -20.06
C LEU A 156 2.68 -8.65 -19.98
N SER A 157 3.33 -7.67 -20.62
CA SER A 157 4.78 -7.45 -20.57
C SER A 157 5.32 -7.35 -19.13
N ALA A 158 4.61 -6.62 -18.26
CA ALA A 158 5.00 -6.48 -16.85
C ALA A 158 4.82 -7.77 -16.03
N CYS A 159 4.01 -8.71 -16.52
CA CYS A 159 3.83 -10.03 -15.92
C CYS A 159 4.90 -11.04 -16.40
N ILE A 160 5.84 -10.63 -17.26
CA ILE A 160 6.89 -11.50 -17.81
C ILE A 160 8.25 -11.05 -17.26
N GLU A 161 9.15 -11.99 -16.98
CA GLU A 161 10.54 -11.63 -16.63
C GLU A 161 11.22 -10.89 -17.75
N HIS A 162 11.88 -9.78 -17.46
CA HIS A 162 12.60 -9.00 -18.47
C HIS A 162 13.55 -9.87 -19.33
N ARG A 163 14.32 -10.78 -18.72
CA ARG A 163 15.19 -11.72 -19.47
C ARG A 163 14.41 -12.67 -20.38
N THR A 164 13.21 -13.08 -19.96
CA THR A 164 12.33 -13.96 -20.74
C THR A 164 11.58 -13.19 -21.82
N LEU A 165 11.15 -11.96 -21.52
CA LEU A 165 10.54 -11.04 -22.46
C LEU A 165 11.51 -10.71 -23.60
N ILE A 166 12.76 -10.33 -23.31
CA ILE A 166 13.79 -10.11 -24.34
C ILE A 166 13.96 -11.33 -25.24
N ARG A 167 13.99 -12.54 -24.67
CA ARG A 167 14.11 -13.78 -25.46
C ARG A 167 12.89 -13.99 -26.36
N ILE A 168 11.68 -13.75 -25.87
CA ILE A 168 10.44 -13.83 -26.67
C ILE A 168 10.49 -12.80 -27.80
N CYS A 169 10.82 -11.56 -27.49
CA CYS A 169 10.91 -10.46 -28.47
C CYS A 169 11.89 -10.83 -29.59
N MET A 170 13.11 -11.25 -29.24
CA MET A 170 14.16 -11.57 -30.20
C MET A 170 13.89 -12.85 -31.01
N TYR A 171 13.47 -13.94 -30.37
CA TYR A 171 13.43 -15.26 -30.99
C TYR A 171 12.05 -15.68 -31.50
N GLU A 172 10.97 -15.12 -30.97
CA GLU A 172 9.61 -15.48 -31.37
C GLU A 172 8.93 -14.38 -32.18
N LEU A 173 9.07 -13.11 -31.75
CA LEU A 173 8.42 -11.97 -32.42
C LEU A 173 9.31 -11.33 -33.50
N GLY A 174 10.62 -11.52 -33.42
CA GLY A 174 11.59 -10.96 -34.38
C GLY A 174 11.69 -9.43 -34.33
N LYS A 175 11.21 -8.80 -33.25
CA LYS A 175 11.21 -7.35 -33.03
C LYS A 175 11.89 -7.02 -31.69
N PRO A 176 12.52 -5.85 -31.55
CA PRO A 176 13.01 -5.40 -30.25
C PRO A 176 11.83 -5.10 -29.30
N GLU A 177 12.06 -5.22 -27.98
CA GLU A 177 11.05 -4.92 -26.94
C GLU A 177 10.44 -3.51 -27.08
N SER A 178 11.20 -2.55 -27.62
CA SER A 178 10.74 -1.18 -27.85
C SER A 178 9.68 -1.02 -28.95
N GLU A 179 9.54 -2.00 -29.84
CA GLU A 179 8.62 -1.96 -30.98
C GLU A 179 7.38 -2.86 -30.79
N ILE A 180 7.29 -3.53 -29.64
CA ILE A 180 6.20 -4.46 -29.34
C ILE A 180 5.16 -3.74 -28.49
N THR A 181 3.93 -3.68 -28.97
CA THR A 181 2.80 -3.19 -28.17
C THR A 181 2.04 -4.35 -27.52
N GLU A 182 1.13 -4.04 -26.60
CA GLU A 182 0.26 -5.06 -25.99
C GLU A 182 -0.79 -5.62 -26.98
N GLU A 183 -0.84 -5.12 -28.22
CA GLU A 183 -1.70 -5.61 -29.29
C GLU A 183 -1.02 -6.57 -30.28
N ASP A 184 0.32 -6.63 -30.29
CA ASP A 184 1.12 -7.56 -31.12
C ASP A 184 1.10 -9.01 -30.57
#